data_AF-A0AAN6D5W4-F1
#
_entry.id   AF-A0AAN6D5W4-F1
#
_cell.length_a   1.000
_cell.length_b   1.000
_cell.length_c   1.000
_cell.angle_alpha   90.00
_cell.angle_beta   90.00
_cell.angle_gamma   90.00
#
_symmetry.space_group_name_H-M   'P 1'
#
loop_
_entity.id
_entity.type
_entity.pdbx_description
1 polymer ?
#
loop_
_entity_poly.entity_id
_entity_poly.type
_entity_poly.pdbx_seq_one_letter_code
_entity_poly.pdbx_strand_id
1 'polypeptide(L)'
;MGTEKQIPPEKPDFLTYSSFPSGRNEGKTHIVIVGAGIIGVCTAFYLTRHPSFDPESYHITIVESKRVAGGASGKAGGLLALWAFPQQIVPLSFQLHQDLATEFDGEKEWGYRRLTTVSVQGDITESRLNSLDLKKSGRTTKRSQKAEEDRNEVKSTTISKNSNSISIESQNSAFGPKLPDDLSWIDRRLIDDWNHLGNKNTTAQVQPYQFTTFILKQCIATGAVELIIGKVDDIMIDEETGHCKGVSYYPSSAKAEYDKTSSEKVELFADKVMMSVGPWTSKILPDCPISGLRAHSITVQPAKVEEITPYAVFTELRLSKSKFVSPEIYARKDEVYVCGEGDSSVQIPETTDDVEIVTEECDKLFGYVSKVSENLKNGRVLKRQACYLPVLDVPSSSGPLIGETNVENLYLASGHSCWGINNAPATGLLMSELLLEGKATSCDISALDPSLYFDASLVVDDDGEESEHELDEENEEDEQEEEE
;
A
#
# COMPACT_ATOMS: atom_id res chain seq x y z
N MET A 1 1.32 19.01 18.99
CA MET A 1 1.61 17.66 18.51
C MET A 1 2.93 17.70 17.79
N GLY A 2 3.86 16.78 18.07
CA GLY A 2 5.15 16.75 17.39
C GLY A 2 5.01 16.09 16.02
N THR A 3 5.34 16.80 14.95
CA THR A 3 5.48 16.22 13.61
C THR A 3 6.97 16.05 13.30
N GLU A 4 7.32 14.90 12.75
CA GLU A 4 8.68 14.62 12.29
C GLU A 4 8.67 14.45 10.76
N LYS A 5 9.69 15.02 10.11
CA LYS A 5 9.97 14.75 8.69
C LYS A 5 10.68 13.41 8.56
N GLN A 6 10.50 12.75 7.42
CA GLN A 6 11.19 11.49 7.17
C GLN A 6 12.71 11.68 7.17
N ILE A 7 13.40 10.83 7.95
CA ILE A 7 14.86 10.77 7.96
C ILE A 7 15.28 9.73 6.91
N PRO A 8 16.06 10.11 5.88
CA PRO A 8 16.56 9.18 4.88
C PRO A 8 17.42 8.07 5.52
N PRO A 9 17.45 6.84 4.97
CA PRO A 9 18.38 5.81 5.42
C PRO A 9 19.84 6.31 5.34
N GLU A 10 20.66 5.94 6.33
CA GLU A 10 22.06 6.39 6.49
C GLU A 10 23.03 5.86 5.43
N LYS A 11 22.64 4.86 4.63
CA LYS A 11 23.47 4.30 3.56
C LYS A 11 22.87 4.66 2.19
N PRO A 12 23.64 5.30 1.29
CA PRO A 12 23.21 5.44 -0.09
C PRO A 12 23.07 4.04 -0.70
N ASP A 13 21.95 3.80 -1.38
CA ASP A 13 21.77 2.63 -2.22
C ASP A 13 22.86 2.64 -3.31
N PHE A 14 23.37 1.45 -3.67
CA PHE A 14 24.48 1.20 -4.61
C PHE A 14 24.23 1.66 -6.07
N LEU A 15 23.27 2.55 -6.31
CA LEU A 15 22.88 3.03 -7.62
C LEU A 15 23.44 4.44 -7.84
N THR A 16 24.18 4.64 -8.92
CA THR A 16 24.52 5.99 -9.38
C THR A 16 23.26 6.64 -9.93
N TYR A 17 22.82 7.72 -9.30
CA TYR A 17 21.65 8.48 -9.70
C TYR A 17 22.04 9.58 -10.67
N SER A 18 21.41 9.61 -11.85
CA SER A 18 21.45 10.77 -12.74
C SER A 18 20.16 11.57 -12.57
N SER A 19 20.22 12.90 -12.72
CA SER A 19 19.02 13.73 -12.84
C SER A 19 18.75 14.15 -14.29
N PHE A 20 19.62 13.73 -15.22
CA PHE A 20 19.52 14.02 -16.65
C PHE A 20 19.57 12.73 -17.49
N PRO A 21 18.93 12.71 -18.67
CA PRO A 21 18.95 11.54 -19.55
C PRO A 21 20.36 11.26 -20.06
N SER A 22 20.70 9.98 -20.25
CA SER A 22 22.03 9.61 -20.73
C SER A 22 22.19 9.70 -22.25
N GLY A 23 21.10 9.87 -22.99
CA GLY A 23 21.06 9.79 -24.45
C GLY A 23 21.10 8.36 -25.02
N ARG A 24 21.13 7.32 -24.16
CA ARG A 24 21.16 5.92 -24.62
C ARG A 24 19.90 5.46 -25.34
N ASN A 25 18.83 6.25 -25.32
CA ASN A 25 17.61 6.04 -26.08
C ASN A 25 17.72 6.47 -27.56
N GLU A 26 18.76 7.22 -27.95
CA GLU A 26 18.90 7.69 -29.33
C GLU A 26 18.89 6.53 -30.34
N GLY A 27 17.99 6.62 -31.33
CA GLY A 27 17.83 5.60 -32.37
C GLY A 27 17.05 4.35 -31.94
N LYS A 28 16.46 4.35 -30.74
CA LYS A 28 15.67 3.25 -30.18
C LYS A 28 14.24 3.68 -29.90
N THR A 29 13.32 2.71 -29.82
CA THR A 29 12.00 2.95 -29.23
C THR A 29 12.16 3.20 -27.73
N HIS A 30 11.72 4.36 -27.28
CA HIS A 30 11.92 4.83 -25.92
C HIS A 30 10.62 4.70 -25.10
N ILE A 31 10.71 3.95 -24.00
CA ILE A 31 9.63 3.78 -23.03
C ILE A 31 10.00 4.54 -21.76
N VAL A 32 9.20 5.53 -21.38
CA VAL A 32 9.34 6.24 -20.10
C VAL A 32 8.34 5.68 -19.09
N ILE A 33 8.82 5.30 -17.91
CA ILE A 33 8.01 4.85 -16.78
C ILE A 33 8.15 5.88 -15.66
N VAL A 34 7.05 6.53 -15.28
CA VAL A 34 7.04 7.52 -14.20
C VAL A 34 6.70 6.84 -12.88
N GLY A 35 7.66 6.86 -11.96
CA GLY A 35 7.59 6.27 -10.62
C GLY A 35 8.47 5.02 -10.45
N ALA A 36 9.43 5.07 -9.53
CA ALA A 36 10.23 3.91 -9.12
C ALA A 36 9.66 3.20 -7.87
N GLY A 37 8.33 3.16 -7.79
CA GLY A 37 7.60 2.24 -6.92
C GLY A 37 7.60 0.83 -7.50
N ILE A 38 7.06 -0.14 -6.75
CA ILE A 38 7.08 -1.55 -7.18
C ILE A 38 6.34 -1.79 -8.51
N ILE A 39 5.30 -1.01 -8.82
CA ILE A 39 4.53 -1.16 -10.06
C ILE A 39 5.40 -0.82 -11.28
N GLY A 40 6.00 0.37 -11.30
CA GLY A 40 6.90 0.78 -12.38
C GLY A 40 8.12 -0.12 -12.49
N VAL A 41 8.70 -0.51 -11.35
CA VAL A 41 9.86 -1.41 -11.29
C VAL A 41 9.55 -2.81 -11.83
N CYS A 42 8.42 -3.42 -11.44
CA CYS A 42 7.99 -4.70 -11.99
C CYS A 42 7.68 -4.58 -13.49
N THR A 43 7.15 -3.46 -13.96
CA THR A 43 6.91 -3.26 -15.40
C THR A 43 8.21 -3.25 -16.19
N ALA A 44 9.20 -2.46 -15.76
CA ALA A 44 10.52 -2.47 -16.37
C ALA A 44 11.16 -3.89 -16.35
N PHE A 45 10.99 -4.60 -15.23
CA PHE A 45 11.51 -5.97 -15.08
C PHE A 45 10.92 -6.93 -16.12
N TYR A 46 9.59 -6.95 -16.27
CA TYR A 46 8.94 -7.83 -17.24
C TYR A 46 9.16 -7.38 -18.68
N LEU A 47 9.24 -6.07 -18.96
CA LEU A 47 9.64 -5.55 -20.27
C LEU A 47 10.98 -6.14 -20.71
N THR A 48 12.02 -6.03 -19.88
CA THR A 48 13.37 -6.53 -20.25
C THR A 48 13.47 -8.05 -20.41
N ARG A 49 12.44 -8.79 -20.01
CA ARG A 49 12.35 -10.26 -20.10
C ARG A 49 11.33 -10.72 -21.13
N HIS A 50 10.62 -9.78 -21.75
CA HIS A 50 9.59 -10.09 -22.71
C HIS A 50 10.24 -10.59 -24.02
N PRO A 51 9.72 -11.64 -24.68
CA PRO A 51 10.31 -12.19 -25.91
C PRO A 51 10.46 -11.18 -27.06
N SER A 52 9.58 -10.18 -27.12
CA SER A 52 9.60 -9.10 -28.12
C SER A 52 10.52 -7.92 -27.76
N PHE A 53 11.13 -7.93 -26.57
CA PHE A 53 12.05 -6.87 -26.16
C PHE A 53 13.47 -7.18 -26.64
N ASP A 54 14.06 -6.22 -27.34
CA ASP A 54 15.45 -6.25 -27.79
C ASP A 54 16.18 -5.00 -27.27
N PRO A 55 17.22 -5.13 -26.44
CA PRO A 55 17.96 -3.99 -25.88
C PRO A 55 18.67 -3.13 -26.93
N GLU A 56 18.87 -3.62 -28.17
CA GLU A 56 19.39 -2.81 -29.27
C GLU A 56 18.31 -1.93 -29.90
N SER A 57 17.05 -2.36 -29.84
CA SER A 57 15.89 -1.67 -30.44
C SER A 57 15.09 -0.84 -29.45
N TYR A 58 15.19 -1.15 -28.14
CA TYR A 58 14.43 -0.49 -27.07
C TYR A 58 15.33 0.07 -25.98
N HIS A 59 14.88 1.15 -25.35
CA HIS A 59 15.47 1.70 -24.13
C HIS A 59 14.36 2.11 -23.16
N ILE A 60 14.58 1.85 -21.87
CA ILE A 60 13.61 2.17 -20.81
C ILE A 60 14.22 3.19 -19.86
N THR A 61 13.47 4.25 -19.59
CA THR A 61 13.83 5.25 -18.58
C THR A 61 12.79 5.28 -17.47
N ILE A 62 13.20 4.98 -16.25
CA ILE A 62 12.37 5.16 -15.05
C ILE A 62 12.68 6.55 -14.48
N VAL A 63 11.66 7.38 -14.30
CA VAL A 63 11.78 8.72 -13.69
C VAL A 63 11.16 8.70 -12.29
N GLU A 64 11.94 8.99 -11.26
CA GLU A 64 11.51 8.99 -9.86
C GLU A 64 11.74 10.35 -9.21
N SER A 65 10.73 10.88 -8.53
CA SER A 65 10.77 12.22 -7.94
C SER A 65 11.87 12.38 -6.89
N LYS A 66 12.03 11.42 -5.97
CA LYS A 66 13.00 11.54 -4.88
C LYS A 66 13.86 10.30 -4.76
N ARG A 67 13.26 9.18 -4.38
CA ARG A 67 14.01 7.97 -4.03
C ARG A 67 13.21 6.74 -4.39
N VAL A 68 13.91 5.72 -4.87
CA VAL A 68 13.34 4.41 -5.16
C VAL A 68 12.58 3.90 -3.93
N ALA A 69 11.35 3.41 -4.16
CA ALA A 69 10.47 2.95 -3.08
C ALA A 69 10.23 3.98 -1.95
N GLY A 70 10.31 5.29 -2.22
CA GLY A 70 10.11 6.35 -1.21
C GLY A 70 8.66 6.46 -0.69
N GLY A 71 7.70 6.07 -1.52
CA GLY A 71 6.27 6.06 -1.20
C GLY A 71 5.81 4.78 -0.49
N ALA A 72 4.57 4.34 -0.79
CA ALA A 72 3.97 3.14 -0.20
C ALA A 72 4.81 1.88 -0.41
N SER A 73 5.49 1.73 -1.56
CA SER A 73 6.24 0.52 -1.89
C SER A 73 7.39 0.21 -0.92
N GLY A 74 7.98 1.20 -0.26
CA GLY A 74 9.02 0.97 0.75
C GLY A 74 8.49 0.85 2.18
N LYS A 75 7.22 1.18 2.41
CA LYS A 75 6.62 1.38 3.74
C LYS A 75 5.44 0.46 4.02
N ALA A 76 4.91 -0.22 3.01
CA ALA A 76 3.80 -1.17 3.12
C ALA A 76 4.18 -2.35 4.01
N GLY A 77 3.18 -3.07 4.52
CA GLY A 77 3.35 -4.25 5.36
C GLY A 77 3.92 -5.48 4.64
N GLY A 78 3.62 -5.63 3.36
CA GLY A 78 4.17 -6.69 2.50
C GLY A 78 3.42 -8.02 2.55
N LEU A 79 2.18 -8.03 3.07
CA LEU A 79 1.29 -9.20 3.00
C LEU A 79 0.93 -9.50 1.55
N LEU A 80 0.98 -10.78 1.20
CA LEU A 80 0.51 -11.34 -0.06
C LEU A 80 -0.63 -12.32 0.24
N ALA A 81 -1.73 -12.22 -0.48
CA ALA A 81 -2.92 -13.02 -0.22
C ALA A 81 -3.70 -13.33 -1.50
N LEU A 82 -4.13 -14.59 -1.66
CA LEU A 82 -5.03 -14.98 -2.75
C LEU A 82 -6.44 -14.35 -2.63
N TRP A 83 -6.81 -13.89 -1.45
CA TRP A 83 -8.07 -13.18 -1.20
C TRP A 83 -7.93 -11.65 -1.31
N ALA A 84 -6.78 -11.13 -1.76
CA ALA A 84 -6.62 -9.73 -2.16
C ALA A 84 -7.55 -9.37 -3.33
N PHE A 85 -7.54 -8.11 -3.76
CA PHE A 85 -8.32 -7.66 -4.91
C PHE A 85 -7.47 -6.84 -5.90
N PRO A 86 -7.86 -6.75 -7.19
CA PRO A 86 -8.99 -7.44 -7.82
C PRO A 86 -8.65 -8.90 -8.18
N GLN A 87 -9.65 -9.78 -8.13
CA GLN A 87 -9.46 -11.22 -8.33
C GLN A 87 -8.98 -11.60 -9.74
N GLN A 88 -9.14 -10.71 -10.71
CA GLN A 88 -8.68 -10.89 -12.10
C GLN A 88 -7.17 -11.09 -12.20
N ILE A 89 -6.37 -10.43 -11.35
CA ILE A 89 -4.89 -10.47 -11.43
C ILE A 89 -4.23 -11.12 -10.21
N VAL A 90 -4.95 -11.22 -9.08
CA VAL A 90 -4.41 -11.71 -7.80
C VAL A 90 -3.84 -13.13 -7.88
N PRO A 91 -4.53 -14.13 -8.47
CA PRO A 91 -4.00 -15.49 -8.58
C PRO A 91 -2.69 -15.55 -9.36
N LEU A 92 -2.62 -14.86 -10.50
CA LEU A 92 -1.40 -14.76 -11.31
C LEU A 92 -0.28 -14.09 -10.50
N SER A 93 -0.57 -12.95 -9.89
CA SER A 93 0.44 -12.19 -9.15
C SER A 93 1.02 -12.97 -7.97
N PHE A 94 0.16 -13.70 -7.26
CA PHE A 94 0.57 -14.54 -6.14
C PHE A 94 1.49 -15.70 -6.59
N GLN A 95 1.21 -16.29 -7.75
CA GLN A 95 2.08 -17.30 -8.36
C GLN A 95 3.42 -16.68 -8.78
N LEU A 96 3.40 -15.53 -9.45
CA LEU A 96 4.62 -14.84 -9.88
C LEU A 96 5.53 -14.46 -8.70
N HIS A 97 4.97 -14.08 -7.55
CA HIS A 97 5.76 -13.88 -6.33
C HIS A 97 6.51 -15.16 -5.89
N GLN A 98 5.87 -16.32 -5.99
CA GLN A 98 6.51 -17.61 -5.68
C GLN A 98 7.58 -17.98 -6.71
N ASP A 99 7.34 -17.71 -7.99
CA ASP A 99 8.28 -17.98 -9.08
C ASP A 99 9.53 -17.11 -8.94
N LEU A 100 9.36 -15.80 -8.73
CA LEU A 100 10.46 -14.86 -8.48
C LEU A 100 11.27 -15.25 -7.24
N ALA A 101 10.59 -15.64 -6.15
CA ALA A 101 11.28 -16.07 -4.93
C ALA A 101 12.08 -17.36 -5.15
N THR A 102 11.61 -18.25 -6.03
CA THR A 102 12.33 -19.48 -6.41
C THR A 102 13.53 -19.16 -7.31
N GLU A 103 13.36 -18.25 -8.28
CA GLU A 103 14.42 -17.85 -9.22
C GLU A 103 15.59 -17.15 -8.53
N PHE A 104 15.31 -16.26 -7.58
CA PHE A 104 16.31 -15.35 -7.01
C PHE A 104 16.60 -15.54 -5.52
N ASP A 105 16.22 -16.67 -4.93
CA ASP A 105 16.39 -16.89 -3.48
C ASP A 105 15.70 -15.80 -2.63
N GLY A 106 14.42 -15.56 -2.92
CA GLY A 106 13.64 -14.46 -2.34
C GLY A 106 13.53 -14.50 -0.82
N GLU A 107 13.66 -15.67 -0.20
CA GLU A 107 13.71 -15.79 1.28
C GLU A 107 14.91 -15.04 1.86
N LYS A 108 16.05 -15.09 1.16
CA LYS A 108 17.27 -14.41 1.54
C LYS A 108 17.25 -12.96 1.10
N GLU A 109 16.87 -12.69 -0.15
CA GLU A 109 17.05 -11.38 -0.78
C GLU A 109 15.99 -10.35 -0.34
N TRP A 110 14.74 -10.77 -0.10
CA TRP A 110 13.66 -9.87 0.35
C TRP A 110 12.72 -10.46 1.38
N GLY A 111 13.17 -11.50 2.10
CA GLY A 111 12.41 -12.10 3.18
C GLY A 111 11.10 -12.77 2.75
N TYR A 112 11.01 -13.24 1.50
CA TYR A 112 9.85 -14.00 1.03
C TYR A 112 9.60 -15.21 1.94
N ARG A 113 8.36 -15.34 2.43
CA ARG A 113 7.96 -16.53 3.20
C ARG A 113 6.46 -16.76 3.15
N ARG A 114 6.07 -18.02 3.23
CA ARG A 114 4.68 -18.44 3.45
C ARG A 114 4.33 -18.25 4.93
N LEU A 115 3.12 -17.78 5.23
CA LEU A 115 2.70 -17.50 6.60
C LEU A 115 1.24 -17.92 6.86
N THR A 116 0.81 -17.84 8.11
CA THR A 116 -0.62 -18.00 8.47
C THR A 116 -1.22 -16.63 8.78
N THR A 117 -2.44 -16.39 8.33
CA THR A 117 -3.15 -15.14 8.57
C THR A 117 -4.39 -15.38 9.41
N VAL A 118 -4.56 -14.60 10.47
CA VAL A 118 -5.71 -14.69 11.38
C VAL A 118 -6.30 -13.31 11.62
N SER A 119 -7.58 -13.27 11.97
CA SER A 119 -8.23 -12.12 12.61
C SER A 119 -8.47 -12.44 14.08
N VAL A 120 -8.21 -11.51 14.97
CA VAL A 120 -8.46 -11.65 16.41
C VAL A 120 -9.29 -10.48 16.93
N GLN A 121 -10.27 -10.78 17.77
CA GLN A 121 -11.03 -9.79 18.54
C GLN A 121 -10.58 -9.84 19.99
N GLY A 122 -10.23 -8.69 20.56
CA GLY A 122 -9.65 -8.64 21.91
C GLY A 122 -10.09 -7.46 22.76
N ASP A 123 -9.81 -7.55 24.06
CA ASP A 123 -10.08 -6.50 25.05
C ASP A 123 -8.78 -6.06 25.74
N ILE A 124 -8.37 -4.82 25.44
CA ILE A 124 -7.17 -4.19 26.00
C ILE A 124 -7.52 -3.02 26.94
N THR A 125 -8.72 -3.02 27.51
CA THR A 125 -9.17 -2.07 28.54
C THR A 125 -8.33 -2.21 29.82
N GLU A 126 -8.16 -1.09 30.52
CA GLU A 126 -7.44 -1.07 31.81
C GLU A 126 -8.07 -2.02 32.83
N SER A 127 -9.40 -2.18 32.83
CA SER A 127 -10.09 -3.15 33.69
C SER A 127 -9.67 -4.59 33.39
N ARG A 128 -9.55 -4.96 32.11
CA ARG A 128 -9.15 -6.31 31.71
C ARG A 128 -7.69 -6.55 32.07
N LEU A 129 -6.80 -5.62 31.76
CA LEU A 129 -5.37 -5.70 32.08
C LEU A 129 -5.13 -5.85 33.59
N ASN A 130 -5.73 -4.98 34.41
CA ASN A 130 -5.61 -5.06 35.87
C ASN A 130 -6.12 -6.39 36.44
N SER A 131 -7.20 -6.94 35.87
CA SER A 131 -7.74 -8.24 36.30
C SER A 131 -6.76 -9.40 36.03
N LEU A 132 -5.98 -9.33 34.95
CA LEU A 132 -4.98 -10.33 34.60
C LEU A 132 -3.73 -10.22 35.47
N ASP A 133 -3.30 -9.00 35.80
CA ASP A 133 -2.16 -8.77 36.69
C ASP A 133 -2.44 -9.20 38.13
N LEU A 134 -3.65 -8.96 38.64
CA LEU A 134 -4.09 -9.47 39.95
C LEU A 134 -4.07 -11.01 40.00
N LYS A 135 -4.49 -11.67 38.91
CA LYS A 135 -4.42 -13.14 38.78
C LYS A 135 -2.98 -13.64 38.70
N LYS A 136 -2.06 -12.93 38.03
CA LYS A 136 -0.62 -13.26 38.00
C LYS A 136 0.06 -13.11 39.36
N SER A 137 -0.30 -12.09 40.14
CA SER A 137 0.34 -11.77 41.42
C SER A 137 -0.11 -12.67 42.60
N GLY A 138 -1.10 -13.56 42.40
CA GLY A 138 -1.62 -14.43 43.47
C GLY A 138 -2.33 -13.67 44.61
N ARG A 139 -2.56 -12.35 44.47
CA ARG A 139 -3.34 -11.54 45.42
C ARG A 139 -4.82 -11.73 45.13
N THR A 140 -5.38 -12.85 45.56
CA THR A 140 -6.82 -12.92 45.83
C THR A 140 -7.15 -11.91 46.91
N THR A 141 -7.73 -10.76 46.53
CA THR A 141 -8.45 -9.91 47.47
C THR A 141 -9.64 -10.72 47.99
N LYS A 142 -9.55 -11.14 49.26
CA LYS A 142 -10.70 -11.63 50.04
C LYS A 142 -11.73 -10.50 50.15
N ARG A 143 -12.53 -10.25 49.11
CA ARG A 143 -13.69 -9.37 49.22
C ARG A 143 -14.73 -9.57 48.11
N SER A 144 -15.27 -10.78 48.01
CA SER A 144 -16.64 -11.03 47.49
C SER A 144 -17.04 -12.51 47.53
N GLN A 145 -16.78 -13.22 48.64
CA GLN A 145 -17.61 -14.39 48.98
C GLN A 145 -18.87 -13.88 49.71
N LYS A 146 -19.86 -13.37 48.97
CA LYS A 146 -21.25 -13.21 49.46
C LYS A 146 -22.29 -12.77 48.41
N ALA A 147 -22.12 -13.10 47.14
CA ALA A 147 -23.13 -12.84 46.12
C ALA A 147 -23.20 -13.91 45.00
N GLU A 148 -22.81 -15.14 45.30
CA GLU A 148 -22.80 -16.27 44.35
C GLU A 148 -23.59 -17.49 44.88
N GLU A 149 -24.50 -17.28 45.84
CA GLU A 149 -25.40 -18.33 46.33
C GLU A 149 -26.83 -18.25 45.76
N ASP A 150 -27.11 -17.32 44.85
CA ASP A 150 -28.48 -17.09 44.38
C ASP A 150 -28.56 -17.06 42.85
N ARG A 151 -28.33 -18.24 42.22
CA ARG A 151 -28.73 -18.55 40.83
C ARG A 151 -28.61 -20.01 40.39
N ASN A 152 -28.31 -20.95 41.30
CA ASN A 152 -28.38 -22.38 41.01
C ASN A 152 -29.76 -22.96 41.36
N GLU A 153 -30.79 -22.65 40.57
CA GLU A 153 -31.99 -23.49 40.50
C GLU A 153 -32.83 -23.18 39.26
N VAL A 154 -32.53 -23.82 38.12
CA VAL A 154 -33.57 -24.17 37.14
C VAL A 154 -33.31 -25.58 36.64
N LYS A 155 -34.36 -26.39 36.77
CA LYS A 155 -34.43 -27.84 36.58
C LYS A 155 -34.05 -28.30 35.17
N SER A 156 -33.27 -29.37 35.11
CA SER A 156 -33.12 -30.22 33.92
C SER A 156 -34.45 -30.92 33.63
N THR A 157 -35.03 -30.66 32.47
CA THR A 157 -36.13 -31.47 31.92
C THR A 157 -35.59 -32.19 30.69
N THR A 158 -35.45 -33.50 30.81
CA THR A 158 -35.04 -34.40 29.74
C THR A 158 -36.18 -34.59 28.74
N ILE A 159 -35.99 -34.15 27.49
CA ILE A 159 -36.79 -34.63 26.34
C ILE A 159 -35.80 -35.00 25.23
N SER A 160 -35.86 -36.26 24.81
CA SER A 160 -35.03 -36.83 23.76
C SER A 160 -35.62 -36.61 22.35
N LYS A 161 -34.70 -36.48 21.38
CA LYS A 161 -34.83 -36.68 19.90
C LYS A 161 -35.21 -35.47 19.04
N ASN A 162 -34.21 -34.86 18.39
CA ASN A 162 -33.94 -35.07 16.95
C ASN A 162 -32.61 -34.41 16.53
N SER A 163 -31.90 -35.08 15.63
CA SER A 163 -30.57 -34.75 15.10
C SER A 163 -30.60 -33.68 14.01
N ASN A 164 -29.91 -32.56 14.23
CA ASN A 164 -29.17 -31.71 13.27
C ASN A 164 -29.02 -30.27 13.80
N SER A 165 -28.27 -30.09 14.89
CA SER A 165 -27.79 -28.77 15.30
C SER A 165 -26.29 -28.83 15.56
N ILE A 166 -25.55 -27.97 14.87
CA ILE A 166 -24.14 -27.70 15.12
C ILE A 166 -24.03 -27.22 16.57
N SER A 167 -23.34 -27.98 17.40
CA SER A 167 -22.99 -27.59 18.76
C SER A 167 -21.96 -26.47 18.70
N ILE A 168 -22.39 -25.23 18.97
CA ILE A 168 -21.48 -24.14 19.30
C ILE A 168 -21.01 -24.41 20.73
N GLU A 169 -19.86 -25.05 20.87
CA GLU A 169 -19.15 -25.11 22.15
C GLU A 169 -18.53 -23.72 22.40
N SER A 170 -19.23 -22.86 23.16
CA SER A 170 -18.57 -21.70 23.75
C SER A 170 -17.62 -22.20 24.85
N GLN A 171 -16.38 -22.43 24.48
CA GLN A 171 -15.33 -22.71 25.47
C GLN A 171 -14.98 -21.42 26.19
N ASN A 172 -15.81 -21.04 27.16
CA ASN A 172 -15.48 -20.07 28.21
C ASN A 172 -14.41 -20.66 29.12
N SER A 173 -13.19 -20.79 28.60
CA SER A 173 -12.02 -21.11 29.40
C SER A 173 -11.55 -19.83 30.10
N ALA A 174 -11.12 -19.93 31.36
CA ALA A 174 -10.55 -18.81 32.12
C ALA A 174 -9.27 -18.20 31.48
N PHE A 175 -8.82 -18.74 30.33
CA PHE A 175 -7.58 -18.45 29.63
C PHE A 175 -7.77 -17.91 28.20
N GLY A 176 -9.01 -17.59 27.78
CA GLY A 176 -9.33 -17.15 26.41
C GLY A 176 -9.58 -18.31 25.43
N PRO A 177 -9.88 -18.02 24.15
CA PRO A 177 -10.03 -19.04 23.12
C PRO A 177 -8.67 -19.72 22.85
N LYS A 178 -8.72 -20.95 22.34
CA LYS A 178 -7.52 -21.65 21.90
C LYS A 178 -7.08 -21.07 20.54
N LEU A 179 -6.11 -20.16 20.56
CA LEU A 179 -5.38 -19.69 19.38
C LEU A 179 -4.57 -20.84 18.72
N PRO A 180 -4.13 -20.70 17.46
CA PRO A 180 -3.18 -21.63 16.85
C PRO A 180 -1.99 -21.91 17.78
N ASP A 181 -1.58 -23.17 17.88
CA ASP A 181 -0.61 -23.61 18.89
C ASP A 181 0.77 -22.92 18.76
N ASP A 182 1.13 -22.46 17.56
CA ASP A 182 2.37 -21.73 17.26
C ASP A 182 2.20 -20.19 17.20
N LEU A 183 1.02 -19.63 17.47
CA LEU A 183 0.81 -18.19 17.69
C LEU A 183 1.04 -17.82 19.17
N SER A 184 2.28 -17.99 19.63
CA SER A 184 2.63 -17.82 21.06
C SER A 184 2.95 -16.39 21.47
N TRP A 185 3.16 -15.49 20.51
CA TRP A 185 3.58 -14.11 20.77
C TRP A 185 2.41 -13.13 20.95
N ILE A 186 1.17 -13.59 20.82
CA ILE A 186 -0.06 -12.86 21.19
C ILE A 186 -0.59 -13.43 22.52
N ASP A 187 -0.90 -12.56 23.48
CA ASP A 187 -1.48 -12.97 24.76
C ASP A 187 -2.95 -13.37 24.59
N ARG A 188 -3.19 -14.67 24.40
CA ARG A 188 -4.53 -15.24 24.23
C ARG A 188 -5.54 -14.89 25.34
N ARG A 189 -5.09 -14.47 26.53
CA ARG A 189 -5.98 -14.08 27.64
C ARG A 189 -6.70 -12.76 27.36
N LEU A 190 -6.18 -11.95 26.44
CA LEU A 190 -6.77 -10.70 25.98
C LEU A 190 -7.68 -10.90 24.77
N ILE A 191 -7.71 -12.10 24.19
CA ILE A 191 -8.51 -12.42 23.01
C ILE A 191 -9.86 -12.98 23.46
N ASP A 192 -10.93 -12.45 22.88
CA ASP A 192 -12.31 -12.90 23.07
C ASP A 192 -12.69 -13.90 21.96
N ASP A 193 -12.31 -13.63 20.70
CA ASP A 193 -12.59 -14.50 19.55
C ASP A 193 -11.49 -14.43 18.47
N TRP A 194 -11.43 -15.40 17.57
CA TRP A 194 -10.52 -15.37 16.42
C TRP A 194 -11.00 -16.18 15.23
N ASN A 195 -10.58 -15.76 14.03
CA ASN A 195 -10.90 -16.41 12.76
C ASN A 195 -9.63 -16.67 11.93
N HIS A 196 -9.62 -17.79 11.21
CA HIS A 196 -8.56 -18.14 10.28
C HIS A 196 -8.85 -17.51 8.91
N LEU A 197 -7.98 -16.61 8.44
CA LEU A 197 -8.15 -15.91 7.16
C LEU A 197 -7.33 -16.53 6.02
N GLY A 198 -6.17 -17.11 6.34
CA GLY A 198 -5.26 -17.64 5.33
C GLY A 198 -4.20 -18.55 5.93
N ASN A 199 -3.65 -19.45 5.11
CA ASN A 199 -2.61 -20.39 5.53
C ASN A 199 -1.43 -20.32 4.57
N LYS A 200 -0.42 -21.14 4.84
CA LYS A 200 0.79 -21.24 4.00
C LYS A 200 0.52 -21.63 2.55
N ASN A 201 -0.69 -22.01 2.13
CA ASN A 201 -1.06 -22.22 0.72
C ASN A 201 -1.75 -21.00 0.09
N THR A 202 -2.27 -20.06 0.88
CA THR A 202 -3.04 -18.92 0.39
C THR A 202 -2.48 -17.56 0.77
N THR A 203 -1.50 -17.49 1.67
CA THR A 203 -0.84 -16.26 2.08
C THR A 203 0.67 -16.40 2.16
N ALA A 204 1.35 -15.29 1.89
CA ALA A 204 2.78 -15.13 1.94
C ALA A 204 3.13 -13.70 2.35
N GLN A 205 4.40 -13.37 2.45
CA GLN A 205 4.87 -12.04 2.79
C GLN A 205 6.25 -11.79 2.22
N VAL A 206 6.53 -10.52 1.94
CA VAL A 206 7.84 -9.98 1.56
C VAL A 206 8.19 -8.76 2.40
N GLN A 207 9.45 -8.34 2.38
CA GLN A 207 9.86 -7.00 2.80
C GLN A 207 9.82 -6.05 1.58
N PRO A 208 8.84 -5.13 1.50
CA PRO A 208 8.55 -4.41 0.26
C PRO A 208 9.70 -3.56 -0.30
N TYR A 209 10.45 -2.88 0.58
CA TYR A 209 11.61 -2.09 0.16
C TYR A 209 12.72 -2.98 -0.45
N GLN A 210 13.02 -4.11 0.20
CA GLN A 210 14.02 -5.06 -0.30
C GLN A 210 13.58 -5.68 -1.64
N PHE A 211 12.31 -6.07 -1.75
CA PHE A 211 11.77 -6.61 -3.00
C PHE A 211 11.86 -5.59 -4.15
N THR A 212 11.39 -4.36 -3.91
CA THR A 212 11.42 -3.29 -4.92
C THR A 212 12.84 -2.97 -5.38
N THR A 213 13.77 -2.78 -4.43
CA THR A 213 15.16 -2.44 -4.75
C THR A 213 15.91 -3.60 -5.39
N PHE A 214 15.62 -4.85 -5.01
CA PHE A 214 16.19 -6.03 -5.64
C PHE A 214 15.77 -6.13 -7.11
N ILE A 215 14.47 -6.03 -7.40
CA ILE A 215 13.96 -6.11 -8.77
C ILE A 215 14.53 -4.99 -9.64
N LEU A 216 14.59 -3.75 -9.13
CA LEU A 216 15.20 -2.64 -9.85
C LEU A 216 16.68 -2.90 -10.19
N LYS A 217 17.44 -3.52 -9.27
CA LYS A 217 18.84 -3.91 -9.57
C LYS A 217 18.92 -4.90 -10.74
N GLN A 218 18.00 -5.85 -10.81
CA GLN A 218 17.91 -6.76 -11.96
C GLN A 218 17.63 -6.00 -13.25
N CYS A 219 16.70 -5.03 -13.22
CA CYS A 219 16.41 -4.18 -14.38
C CYS A 219 17.64 -3.40 -14.86
N ILE A 220 18.34 -2.71 -13.96
CA ILE A 220 19.52 -1.88 -14.31
C ILE A 220 20.67 -2.75 -14.81
N ALA A 221 20.85 -3.97 -14.27
CA ALA A 221 21.89 -4.90 -14.70
C ALA A 221 21.76 -5.34 -16.17
N THR A 222 20.59 -5.17 -16.79
CA THR A 222 20.39 -5.46 -18.22
C THR A 222 21.11 -4.46 -19.13
N GLY A 223 21.42 -3.25 -18.63
CA GLY A 223 21.97 -2.14 -19.42
C GLY A 223 20.94 -1.41 -20.29
N ALA A 224 19.71 -1.93 -20.41
CA ALA A 224 18.62 -1.34 -21.20
C ALA A 224 17.69 -0.43 -20.38
N VAL A 225 17.87 -0.38 -19.06
CA VAL A 225 17.07 0.41 -18.14
C VAL A 225 17.94 1.44 -17.45
N GLU A 226 17.50 2.68 -17.45
CA GLU A 226 18.11 3.75 -16.67
C GLU A 226 17.14 4.35 -15.66
N LEU A 227 17.70 4.88 -14.57
CA LEU A 227 16.96 5.57 -13.53
C LEU A 227 17.37 7.05 -13.52
N ILE A 228 16.38 7.92 -13.67
CA ILE A 228 16.51 9.36 -13.53
C ILE A 228 15.81 9.79 -12.23
N ILE A 229 16.48 10.62 -11.44
CA ILE A 229 15.87 11.29 -10.30
C ILE A 229 15.38 12.67 -10.76
N GLY A 230 14.06 12.77 -10.93
CA GLY A 230 13.37 13.92 -11.49
C GLY A 230 11.90 13.89 -11.11
N LYS A 231 11.36 15.05 -10.72
CA LYS A 231 9.93 15.19 -10.46
C LYS A 231 9.24 15.51 -11.79
N VAL A 232 8.53 14.53 -12.35
CA VAL A 232 7.64 14.79 -13.48
C VAL A 232 6.60 15.81 -13.07
N ASP A 233 6.46 16.81 -13.91
CA ASP A 233 5.55 17.94 -13.74
C ASP A 233 4.32 17.73 -14.60
N ASP A 234 4.53 17.39 -15.88
CA ASP A 234 3.45 17.27 -16.85
C ASP A 234 3.75 16.22 -17.94
N ILE A 235 2.70 15.70 -18.56
CA ILE A 235 2.78 14.95 -19.81
C ILE A 235 2.94 15.92 -20.99
N MET A 236 3.62 15.50 -22.04
CA MET A 236 3.74 16.29 -23.27
C MET A 236 2.85 15.69 -24.33
N ILE A 237 1.92 16.48 -24.86
CA ILE A 237 1.04 16.10 -25.97
C ILE A 237 1.55 16.74 -27.27
N ASP A 238 1.47 15.99 -28.35
CA ASP A 238 1.70 16.49 -29.70
C ASP A 238 0.45 17.21 -30.22
N GLU A 239 0.55 18.49 -30.56
CA GLU A 239 -0.61 19.32 -30.95
C GLU A 239 -1.26 18.87 -32.27
N GLU A 240 -0.51 18.23 -33.17
CA GLU A 240 -1.03 17.81 -34.48
C GLU A 240 -1.78 16.48 -34.39
N THR A 241 -1.25 15.54 -33.60
CA THR A 241 -1.78 14.17 -33.49
C THR A 241 -2.64 13.95 -32.25
N GLY A 242 -2.47 14.74 -31.20
CA GLY A 242 -3.05 14.51 -29.88
C GLY A 242 -2.40 13.38 -29.10
N HIS A 243 -1.29 12.81 -29.58
CA HIS A 243 -0.62 11.68 -28.94
C HIS A 243 0.32 12.15 -27.83
N CYS A 244 0.53 11.33 -26.80
CA CYS A 244 1.57 11.59 -25.82
C CYS A 244 2.95 11.38 -26.47
N LYS A 245 3.80 12.42 -26.41
CA LYS A 245 5.17 12.43 -26.97
C LYS A 245 6.27 12.42 -25.92
N GLY A 246 5.94 12.35 -24.64
CA GLY A 246 6.91 12.33 -23.55
C GLY A 246 6.40 12.97 -22.26
N VAL A 247 7.34 13.32 -21.38
CA VAL A 247 7.07 14.03 -20.12
C VAL A 247 8.02 15.21 -19.94
N SER A 248 7.58 16.20 -19.20
CA SER A 248 8.41 17.29 -18.72
C SER A 248 8.66 17.13 -17.22
N TYR A 249 9.88 17.36 -16.77
CA TYR A 249 10.24 17.12 -15.37
C TYR A 249 11.28 18.10 -14.85
N TYR A 250 11.29 18.31 -13.53
CA TYR A 250 12.34 19.05 -12.84
C TYR A 250 13.39 18.07 -12.29
N PRO A 251 14.67 18.21 -12.64
CA PRO A 251 15.75 17.44 -12.02
C PRO A 251 15.67 17.52 -10.50
N SER A 252 15.62 16.36 -9.83
CA SER A 252 15.56 16.30 -8.37
C SER A 252 16.81 15.64 -7.81
N SER A 253 17.23 16.09 -6.63
CA SER A 253 18.44 15.58 -5.99
C SER A 253 18.14 15.15 -4.55
N ALA A 254 17.52 13.98 -4.38
CA ALA A 254 17.67 13.29 -3.10
C ALA A 254 19.02 12.54 -3.10
N LYS A 255 20.13 13.28 -2.89
CA LYS A 255 21.52 12.78 -2.79
C LYS A 255 22.13 12.16 -4.07
N ALA A 256 22.15 12.88 -5.20
CA ALA A 256 22.99 12.51 -6.36
C ALA A 256 24.46 12.94 -6.16
N GLU A 257 25.44 12.19 -6.69
CA GLU A 257 26.87 12.56 -6.68
C GLU A 257 27.18 13.77 -7.59
N TYR A 258 26.28 14.09 -8.53
CA TYR A 258 26.42 15.21 -9.45
C TYR A 258 25.33 16.25 -9.17
N ASP A 259 25.69 17.17 -8.29
CA ASP A 259 24.86 18.29 -7.84
C ASP A 259 24.67 19.32 -8.95
N LYS A 260 23.54 19.23 -9.65
CA LYS A 260 22.94 20.34 -10.38
C LYS A 260 21.43 20.26 -10.19
N THR A 261 20.92 20.71 -9.04
CA THR A 261 19.51 21.13 -8.99
C THR A 261 19.33 22.22 -10.04
N SER A 262 18.55 21.95 -11.07
CA SER A 262 18.16 22.95 -12.05
C SER A 262 16.71 23.32 -11.81
N SER A 263 16.41 24.62 -11.79
CA SER A 263 15.05 25.11 -11.93
C SER A 263 14.55 24.98 -13.37
N GLU A 264 15.42 24.59 -14.30
CA GLU A 264 15.04 24.38 -15.70
C GLU A 264 14.29 23.06 -15.83
N LYS A 265 13.12 23.17 -16.45
CA LYS A 265 12.31 22.04 -16.89
C LYS A 265 13.06 21.29 -17.98
N VAL A 266 13.14 19.97 -17.85
CA VAL A 266 13.73 19.08 -18.85
C VAL A 266 12.59 18.37 -19.57
N GLU A 267 12.60 18.42 -20.90
CA GLU A 267 11.70 17.64 -21.76
C GLU A 267 12.34 16.29 -22.08
N LEU A 268 11.61 15.21 -21.81
CA LEU A 268 12.01 13.85 -22.10
C LEU A 268 11.03 13.23 -23.09
N PHE A 269 11.40 13.26 -24.37
CA PHE A 269 10.61 12.65 -25.44
C PHE A 269 10.62 11.12 -25.35
N ALA A 270 9.48 10.50 -25.64
CA ALA A 270 9.31 9.06 -25.61
C ALA A 270 8.25 8.62 -26.60
N ASP A 271 8.38 7.40 -27.12
CA ASP A 271 7.35 6.77 -27.95
C ASP A 271 6.19 6.24 -27.11
N LYS A 272 6.45 5.90 -25.85
CA LYS A 272 5.44 5.42 -24.88
C LYS A 272 5.73 5.95 -23.48
N VAL A 273 4.70 6.46 -22.81
CA VAL A 273 4.77 6.96 -21.43
C VAL A 273 3.85 6.15 -20.54
N MET A 274 4.36 5.62 -19.44
CA MET A 274 3.59 4.90 -18.45
C MET A 274 3.60 5.64 -17.10
N MET A 275 2.43 5.98 -16.61
CA MET A 275 2.23 6.59 -15.30
C MET A 275 2.02 5.51 -14.23
N SER A 276 2.92 5.46 -13.24
CA SER A 276 2.83 4.57 -12.07
C SER A 276 3.13 5.29 -10.75
N VAL A 277 2.72 6.56 -10.69
CA VAL A 277 3.02 7.52 -9.62
C VAL A 277 2.19 7.36 -8.33
N GLY A 278 1.46 6.25 -8.20
CA GLY A 278 0.70 5.93 -7.00
C GLY A 278 -0.29 7.04 -6.61
N PRO A 279 -0.32 7.49 -5.35
CA PRO A 279 -1.35 8.44 -4.91
C PRO A 279 -1.15 9.85 -5.48
N TRP A 280 -0.01 10.13 -6.15
CA TRP A 280 0.25 11.39 -6.86
C TRP A 280 -0.33 11.41 -8.28
N THR A 281 -1.05 10.38 -8.73
CA THR A 281 -1.60 10.31 -10.10
C THR A 281 -2.44 11.54 -10.43
N SER A 282 -3.34 11.96 -9.55
CA SER A 282 -4.20 13.13 -9.76
C SER A 282 -3.46 14.47 -9.77
N LYS A 283 -2.19 14.53 -9.38
CA LYS A 283 -1.39 15.76 -9.56
C LYS A 283 -0.91 15.97 -10.99
N ILE A 284 -0.84 14.90 -11.78
CA ILE A 284 -0.38 14.94 -13.18
C ILE A 284 -1.55 14.68 -14.14
N LEU A 285 -2.54 13.89 -13.70
CA LEU A 285 -3.77 13.62 -14.44
C LEU A 285 -4.97 14.04 -13.57
N PRO A 286 -5.35 15.33 -13.57
CA PRO A 286 -6.30 15.92 -12.61
C PRO A 286 -7.64 15.20 -12.52
N ASP A 287 -8.17 14.74 -13.65
CA ASP A 287 -9.46 14.03 -13.71
C ASP A 287 -9.38 12.56 -13.33
N CYS A 288 -8.18 12.00 -13.14
CA CYS A 288 -8.03 10.63 -12.71
C CYS A 288 -8.55 10.47 -11.27
N PRO A 289 -9.53 9.57 -11.01
CA PRO A 289 -10.20 9.45 -9.71
C PRO A 289 -9.34 8.65 -8.70
N ILE A 290 -8.06 8.97 -8.60
CA ILE A 290 -7.13 8.36 -7.66
C ILE A 290 -6.73 9.41 -6.63
N SER A 291 -7.06 9.15 -5.37
CA SER A 291 -6.67 9.98 -4.23
C SER A 291 -5.66 9.27 -3.33
N GLY A 292 -5.13 10.03 -2.37
CA GLY A 292 -4.22 9.53 -1.35
C GLY A 292 -4.92 9.34 -0.01
N LEU A 293 -4.81 8.14 0.55
CA LEU A 293 -5.18 7.86 1.96
C LEU A 293 -3.90 7.71 2.80
N ARG A 294 -3.66 8.60 3.77
CA ARG A 294 -2.45 8.50 4.62
C ARG A 294 -2.61 7.35 5.61
N ALA A 295 -1.57 6.55 5.82
CA ALA A 295 -1.54 5.56 6.90
C ALA A 295 -0.20 5.63 7.64
N HIS A 296 -0.28 5.52 8.97
CA HIS A 296 0.89 5.46 9.84
C HIS A 296 1.28 4.01 10.11
N SER A 297 2.58 3.76 10.21
CA SER A 297 3.10 2.47 10.62
C SER A 297 4.38 2.60 11.43
N ILE A 298 4.66 1.53 12.16
CA ILE A 298 5.91 1.34 12.89
C ILE A 298 6.50 -0.02 12.52
N THR A 299 7.81 -0.12 12.71
CA THR A 299 8.49 -1.42 12.76
C THR A 299 9.06 -1.59 14.15
N VAL A 300 8.89 -2.78 14.72
CA VAL A 300 9.32 -3.11 16.08
C VAL A 300 10.30 -4.27 16.01
N GLN A 301 11.49 -4.09 16.56
CA GLN A 301 12.39 -5.18 16.87
C GLN A 301 11.87 -5.88 18.13
N PRO A 302 11.45 -7.15 18.05
CA PRO A 302 11.05 -7.92 19.23
C PRO A 302 12.22 -8.06 20.21
N ALA A 303 11.92 -8.24 21.50
CA ALA A 303 12.94 -8.60 22.49
C ALA A 303 13.63 -9.93 22.15
N LYS A 304 12.88 -10.87 21.57
CA LYS A 304 13.34 -12.18 21.10
C LYS A 304 12.70 -12.50 19.75
N VAL A 305 13.45 -12.30 18.67
CA VAL A 305 12.96 -12.51 17.29
C VAL A 305 12.60 -13.97 17.03
N GLU A 306 13.34 -14.90 17.60
CA GLU A 306 13.14 -16.34 17.46
C GLU A 306 11.81 -16.86 18.02
N GLU A 307 11.16 -16.10 18.91
CA GLU A 307 9.84 -16.42 19.46
C GLU A 307 8.68 -15.83 18.62
N ILE A 308 8.98 -15.07 17.55
CA ILE A 308 7.97 -14.50 16.64
C ILE A 308 7.80 -15.40 15.42
N THR A 309 6.78 -16.25 15.47
CA THR A 309 6.36 -17.09 14.34
C THR A 309 5.72 -16.27 13.21
N PRO A 310 5.82 -16.72 11.94
CA PRO A 310 5.36 -15.98 10.77
C PRO A 310 3.83 -15.95 10.71
N TYR A 311 3.26 -14.87 11.22
CA TYR A 311 1.84 -14.58 11.21
C TYR A 311 1.56 -13.17 10.73
N ALA A 312 0.47 -13.02 9.98
CA ALA A 312 -0.21 -11.75 9.78
C ALA A 312 -1.49 -11.75 10.63
N VAL A 313 -1.59 -10.79 11.54
CA VAL A 313 -2.67 -10.72 12.54
C VAL A 313 -3.45 -9.44 12.30
N PHE A 314 -4.66 -9.59 11.80
CA PHE A 314 -5.66 -8.53 11.78
C PHE A 314 -6.30 -8.47 13.16
N THR A 315 -6.48 -7.28 13.71
CA THR A 315 -7.04 -7.13 15.05
C THR A 315 -8.28 -6.25 15.05
N GLU A 316 -9.16 -6.49 16.01
CA GLU A 316 -10.19 -5.55 16.44
C GLU A 316 -10.13 -5.52 17.97
N LEU A 317 -9.60 -4.43 18.52
CA LEU A 317 -9.23 -4.33 19.94
C LEU A 317 -10.10 -3.30 20.66
N ARG A 318 -10.84 -3.75 21.67
CA ARG A 318 -11.65 -2.89 22.53
C ARG A 318 -10.76 -2.05 23.45
N LEU A 319 -10.84 -0.73 23.33
CA LEU A 319 -10.19 0.25 24.21
C LEU A 319 -11.10 0.71 25.35
N SER A 320 -12.41 0.80 25.09
CA SER A 320 -13.44 1.17 26.06
C SER A 320 -14.80 0.60 25.64
N LYS A 321 -15.88 0.86 26.40
CA LYS A 321 -17.23 0.35 26.08
C LYS A 321 -17.72 0.66 24.66
N SER A 322 -17.25 1.75 24.06
CA SER A 322 -17.71 2.22 22.75
C SER A 322 -16.58 2.55 21.79
N LYS A 323 -15.33 2.17 22.10
CA LYS A 323 -14.17 2.49 21.27
C LYS A 323 -13.37 1.23 20.96
N PHE A 324 -13.14 1.00 19.68
CA PHE A 324 -12.31 -0.06 19.13
C PHE A 324 -11.19 0.56 18.28
N VAL A 325 -10.13 -0.21 18.07
CA VAL A 325 -9.05 0.08 17.13
C VAL A 325 -8.64 -1.20 16.44
N SER A 326 -8.22 -1.10 15.18
CA SER A 326 -7.90 -2.28 14.38
C SER A 326 -6.49 -2.24 13.79
N PRO A 327 -5.42 -2.19 14.63
CA PRO A 327 -4.06 -2.26 14.09
C PRO A 327 -3.80 -3.62 13.44
N GLU A 328 -3.10 -3.62 12.31
CA GLU A 328 -2.65 -4.85 11.66
C GLU A 328 -1.20 -5.12 12.07
N ILE A 329 -0.88 -6.38 12.40
CA ILE A 329 0.42 -6.78 12.93
C ILE A 329 1.00 -7.88 12.05
N TYR A 330 2.05 -7.58 11.31
CA TYR A 330 2.69 -8.51 10.41
C TYR A 330 4.09 -8.83 10.91
N ALA A 331 4.27 -10.04 11.42
CA ALA A 331 5.60 -10.53 11.73
C ALA A 331 6.39 -10.60 10.42
N ARG A 332 7.54 -9.93 10.30
CA ARG A 332 8.56 -10.15 9.27
C ARG A 332 9.68 -11.03 9.84
N LYS A 333 10.73 -11.30 9.04
CA LYS A 333 11.81 -12.21 9.43
C LYS A 333 12.61 -11.72 10.64
N ASP A 334 12.81 -10.42 10.72
CA ASP A 334 13.72 -9.72 11.64
C ASP A 334 13.03 -8.62 12.47
N GLU A 335 11.86 -8.16 12.02
CA GLU A 335 11.05 -7.14 12.67
C GLU A 335 9.56 -7.48 12.64
N VAL A 336 8.74 -6.74 13.38
CA VAL A 336 7.28 -6.79 13.28
C VAL A 336 6.78 -5.46 12.76
N TYR A 337 6.08 -5.50 11.63
CA TYR A 337 5.41 -4.34 11.06
C TYR A 337 4.04 -4.16 11.72
N VAL A 338 3.69 -2.92 12.03
CA VAL A 338 2.38 -2.57 12.58
C VAL A 338 1.85 -1.34 11.86
N CYS A 339 0.63 -1.37 11.36
CA CYS A 339 -0.02 -0.18 10.79
C CYS A 339 -1.38 0.08 11.43
N GLY A 340 -1.80 1.34 11.34
CA GLY A 340 -3.11 1.79 11.78
C GLY A 340 -4.08 2.01 10.62
N GLU A 341 -5.24 2.52 11.00
CA GLU A 341 -6.28 2.96 10.07
C GLU A 341 -5.82 4.14 9.21
N GLY A 342 -6.50 4.32 8.08
CA GLY A 342 -6.27 5.44 7.18
C GLY A 342 -6.74 6.77 7.79
N ASP A 343 -6.00 7.82 7.45
CA ASP A 343 -6.25 9.21 7.79
C ASP A 343 -6.49 10.00 6.51
N SER A 344 -7.73 10.47 6.33
CA SER A 344 -8.17 11.29 5.20
C SER A 344 -8.25 12.78 5.54
N SER A 345 -7.74 13.20 6.71
CA SER A 345 -7.83 14.60 7.16
C SER A 345 -6.79 15.53 6.52
N VAL A 346 -5.82 14.96 5.80
CA VAL A 346 -4.74 15.71 5.16
C VAL A 346 -4.67 15.39 3.68
N GLN A 347 -4.44 16.43 2.89
CA GLN A 347 -4.17 16.27 1.47
C GLN A 347 -2.82 15.60 1.24
N ILE A 348 -2.64 15.04 0.05
CA ILE A 348 -1.36 14.49 -0.36
C ILE A 348 -0.33 15.63 -0.56
N PRO A 349 0.89 15.51 0.00
CA PRO A 349 1.89 16.57 -0.10
C PRO A 349 2.54 16.58 -1.48
N GLU A 350 3.53 17.46 -1.68
CA GLU A 350 4.20 17.60 -2.96
C GLU A 350 5.02 16.39 -3.36
N THR A 351 5.81 15.84 -2.43
CA THR A 351 6.64 14.68 -2.71
C THR A 351 6.59 13.65 -1.57
N THR A 352 7.17 12.48 -1.80
CA THR A 352 7.26 11.41 -0.79
C THR A 352 8.08 11.80 0.44
N ASP A 353 9.03 12.74 0.30
CA ASP A 353 9.86 13.25 1.40
C ASP A 353 9.08 14.26 2.29
N ASP A 354 8.03 14.88 1.74
CA ASP A 354 7.18 15.84 2.45
C ASP A 354 6.06 15.16 3.25
N VAL A 355 5.92 13.84 3.15
CA VAL A 355 4.94 13.09 3.95
C VAL A 355 5.32 13.14 5.42
N GLU A 356 4.49 13.87 6.17
CA GLU A 356 4.62 14.07 7.61
C GLU A 356 4.27 12.82 8.41
N ILE A 357 5.06 12.57 9.45
CA ILE A 357 4.82 11.51 10.42
C ILE A 357 4.22 12.13 11.67
N VAL A 358 3.01 11.71 12.03
CA VAL A 358 2.40 12.06 13.32
C VAL A 358 2.91 11.07 14.36
N THR A 359 3.90 11.50 15.15
CA THR A 359 4.57 10.64 16.15
C THR A 359 3.58 10.04 17.16
N GLU A 360 2.55 10.80 17.53
CA GLU A 360 1.51 10.36 18.46
C GLU A 360 0.68 9.20 17.91
N GLU A 361 0.41 9.13 16.60
CA GLU A 361 -0.25 7.98 15.99
C GLU A 361 0.65 6.74 16.01
N CYS A 362 1.94 6.92 15.75
CA CYS A 362 2.92 5.83 15.85
C CYS A 362 3.07 5.31 17.29
N ASP A 363 3.06 6.20 18.28
CA ASP A 363 3.15 5.83 19.70
C ASP A 363 1.87 5.13 20.18
N LYS A 364 0.69 5.49 19.66
CA LYS A 364 -0.54 4.73 19.87
C LYS A 364 -0.43 3.31 19.33
N LEU A 365 0.07 3.13 18.09
CA LEU A 365 0.31 1.80 17.53
C LEU A 365 1.21 0.96 18.42
N PHE A 366 2.34 1.53 18.87
CA PHE A 366 3.24 0.84 19.78
C PHE A 366 2.56 0.50 21.12
N GLY A 367 1.76 1.44 21.65
CA GLY A 367 0.98 1.23 22.87
C GLY A 367 -0.05 0.10 22.75
N TYR A 368 -0.73 -0.03 21.61
CA TYR A 368 -1.67 -1.12 21.36
C TYR A 368 -0.96 -2.47 21.29
N VAL A 369 0.11 -2.58 20.49
CA VAL A 369 0.83 -3.86 20.35
C VAL A 369 1.56 -4.28 21.61
N SER A 370 2.01 -3.31 22.42
CA SER A 370 2.60 -3.55 23.74
C SER A 370 1.61 -4.15 24.75
N LYS A 371 0.31 -3.91 24.58
CA LYS A 371 -0.73 -4.51 25.43
C LYS A 371 -0.98 -5.97 25.06
N VAL A 372 -0.94 -6.32 23.77
CA VAL A 372 -1.26 -7.67 23.29
C VAL A 372 -0.06 -8.62 23.24
N SER A 373 1.18 -8.12 23.30
CA SER A 373 2.39 -8.95 23.23
C SER A 373 3.48 -8.48 24.18
N GLU A 374 3.86 -9.32 25.13
CA GLU A 374 4.96 -9.04 26.07
C GLU A 374 6.32 -8.97 25.35
N ASN A 375 6.50 -9.74 24.26
CA ASN A 375 7.74 -9.72 23.47
C ASN A 375 7.89 -8.39 22.70
N LEU A 376 6.79 -7.86 22.13
CA LEU A 376 6.79 -6.55 21.47
C LEU A 376 6.89 -5.39 22.46
N LYS A 377 6.23 -5.49 23.62
CA LYS A 377 6.31 -4.51 24.70
C LYS A 377 7.75 -4.27 25.18
N ASN A 378 8.53 -5.34 25.31
CA ASN A 378 9.92 -5.28 25.71
C ASN A 378 10.88 -5.10 24.52
N GLY A 379 10.34 -4.93 23.32
CA GLY A 379 11.08 -4.66 22.10
C GLY A 379 11.46 -3.18 21.94
N ARG A 380 11.92 -2.82 20.75
CA ARG A 380 12.33 -1.46 20.39
C ARG A 380 11.72 -1.04 19.06
N VAL A 381 11.07 0.12 19.03
CA VAL A 381 10.63 0.74 17.77
C VAL A 381 11.86 1.07 16.92
N LEU A 382 11.93 0.49 15.72
CA LEU A 382 13.00 0.70 14.75
C LEU A 382 12.72 1.92 13.87
N LYS A 383 11.49 2.04 13.37
CA LYS A 383 11.05 3.13 12.51
C LYS A 383 9.64 3.56 12.88
N ARG A 384 9.40 4.87 12.78
CA ARG A 384 8.08 5.49 12.67
C ARG A 384 7.97 6.05 11.27
N GLN A 385 6.85 5.82 10.59
CA GLN A 385 6.70 6.23 9.20
C GLN A 385 5.23 6.44 8.83
N ALA A 386 5.03 7.17 7.73
CA ALA A 386 3.74 7.33 7.07
C ALA A 386 3.90 7.29 5.55
N CYS A 387 2.85 6.86 4.87
CA CYS A 387 2.73 6.91 3.41
C CYS A 387 1.28 7.10 3.00
N TYR A 388 1.06 7.40 1.72
CA TYR A 388 -0.26 7.45 1.13
C TYR A 388 -0.50 6.19 0.30
N LEU A 389 -1.67 5.58 0.47
CA LEU A 389 -2.17 4.53 -0.40
C LEU A 389 -2.89 5.17 -1.60
N PRO A 390 -2.71 4.67 -2.83
CA PRO A 390 -3.47 5.14 -4.00
C PRO A 390 -4.85 4.50 -4.00
N VAL A 391 -5.87 5.25 -3.60
CA VAL A 391 -7.26 4.78 -3.54
C VAL A 391 -7.98 5.21 -4.81
N LEU A 392 -8.64 4.28 -5.49
CA LEU A 392 -9.53 4.58 -6.61
C LEU A 392 -10.91 4.97 -6.06
N ASP A 393 -11.34 6.20 -6.32
CA ASP A 393 -12.60 6.78 -5.83
C ASP A 393 -13.75 6.55 -6.81
N VAL A 394 -13.91 5.31 -7.27
CA VAL A 394 -14.96 4.91 -8.20
C VAL A 394 -15.86 3.87 -7.53
N PRO A 395 -17.13 4.17 -7.21
CA PRO A 395 -18.00 3.23 -6.51
C PRO A 395 -18.25 1.90 -7.24
N SER A 396 -18.17 1.90 -8.57
CA SER A 396 -18.40 0.74 -9.43
C SER A 396 -17.16 -0.12 -9.66
N SER A 397 -15.98 0.31 -9.22
CA SER A 397 -14.72 -0.42 -9.39
C SER A 397 -13.98 -0.54 -8.06
N SER A 398 -13.30 -1.67 -7.87
CA SER A 398 -12.45 -1.90 -6.70
C SER A 398 -11.01 -2.25 -7.08
N GLY A 399 -10.68 -2.26 -8.38
CA GLY A 399 -9.35 -2.58 -8.88
C GLY A 399 -8.53 -1.33 -9.22
N PRO A 400 -7.21 -1.46 -9.41
CA PRO A 400 -6.40 -0.41 -10.03
C PRO A 400 -6.85 -0.14 -11.47
N LEU A 401 -6.46 1.02 -11.99
CA LEU A 401 -6.53 1.31 -13.42
C LEU A 401 -5.24 0.79 -14.07
N ILE A 402 -5.36 -0.08 -15.08
CA ILE A 402 -4.26 -0.74 -15.79
C ILE A 402 -4.58 -0.75 -17.30
N GLY A 403 -3.85 0.01 -18.10
CA GLY A 403 -4.07 0.06 -19.54
C GLY A 403 -3.52 1.29 -20.22
N GLU A 404 -3.77 1.40 -21.52
CA GLU A 404 -3.65 2.66 -22.26
C GLU A 404 -4.81 3.58 -21.86
N THR A 405 -4.59 4.89 -21.80
CA THR A 405 -5.67 5.85 -21.58
C THR A 405 -6.35 6.16 -22.91
N ASN A 406 -7.28 7.13 -22.91
CA ASN A 406 -7.84 7.65 -24.16
C ASN A 406 -6.86 8.55 -24.95
N VAL A 407 -5.67 8.83 -24.42
CA VAL A 407 -4.58 9.52 -25.11
C VAL A 407 -3.59 8.46 -25.61
N GLU A 408 -3.40 8.38 -26.93
CA GLU A 408 -2.52 7.38 -27.54
C GLU A 408 -1.07 7.52 -27.02
N ASN A 409 -0.42 6.40 -26.76
CA ASN A 409 0.91 6.26 -26.16
C ASN A 409 1.03 6.68 -24.68
N LEU A 410 -0.07 7.05 -24.02
CA LEU A 410 -0.12 7.27 -22.58
C LEU A 410 -0.78 6.08 -21.87
N TYR A 411 -0.06 5.49 -20.93
CA TYR A 411 -0.50 4.32 -20.17
C TYR A 411 -0.58 4.64 -18.68
N LEU A 412 -1.49 3.98 -17.96
CA LEU A 412 -1.65 4.11 -16.51
C LEU A 412 -1.61 2.74 -15.84
N ALA A 413 -0.85 2.64 -14.74
CA ALA A 413 -0.96 1.56 -13.78
C ALA A 413 -0.88 2.13 -12.36
N SER A 414 -2.04 2.49 -11.79
CA SER A 414 -2.14 3.08 -10.44
C SER A 414 -3.47 2.73 -9.77
N GLY A 415 -3.65 3.10 -8.50
CA GLY A 415 -4.90 2.83 -7.77
C GLY A 415 -4.94 1.47 -7.06
N HIS A 416 -3.79 0.83 -6.82
CA HIS A 416 -3.71 -0.51 -6.22
C HIS A 416 -4.06 -0.58 -4.72
N SER A 417 -4.45 0.53 -4.09
CA SER A 417 -4.80 0.61 -2.67
C SER A 417 -3.72 -0.06 -1.79
N CYS A 418 -4.11 -0.86 -0.80
CA CYS A 418 -3.20 -1.60 0.08
C CYS A 418 -2.56 -2.84 -0.58
N TRP A 419 -3.02 -3.24 -1.77
CA TRP A 419 -2.61 -4.47 -2.46
C TRP A 419 -1.53 -4.26 -3.52
N GLY A 420 -0.95 -3.06 -3.63
CA GLY A 420 0.10 -2.77 -4.61
C GLY A 420 1.28 -3.76 -4.59
N ILE A 421 1.77 -4.16 -3.42
CA ILE A 421 2.84 -5.17 -3.33
C ILE A 421 2.37 -6.54 -3.84
N ASN A 422 1.14 -6.93 -3.50
CA ASN A 422 0.55 -8.19 -3.94
C ASN A 422 0.42 -8.25 -5.47
N ASN A 423 -0.07 -7.17 -6.07
CA ASN A 423 -0.47 -7.13 -7.48
C ASN A 423 0.66 -6.71 -8.44
N ALA A 424 1.78 -6.19 -7.93
CA ALA A 424 2.83 -5.63 -8.77
C ALA A 424 3.43 -6.58 -9.80
N PRO A 425 3.74 -7.86 -9.50
CA PRO A 425 4.24 -8.78 -10.52
C PRO A 425 3.27 -8.97 -11.69
N ALA A 426 1.98 -9.21 -11.42
CA ALA A 426 1.00 -9.37 -12.50
C ALA A 426 0.79 -8.06 -13.27
N THR A 427 0.65 -6.92 -12.58
CA THR A 427 0.54 -5.62 -13.27
C THR A 427 1.75 -5.37 -14.16
N GLY A 428 2.97 -5.64 -13.69
CA GLY A 428 4.19 -5.46 -14.50
C GLY A 428 4.22 -6.35 -15.74
N LEU A 429 3.82 -7.62 -15.61
CA LEU A 429 3.71 -8.54 -16.75
C LEU A 429 2.68 -8.04 -17.77
N LEU A 430 1.47 -7.70 -17.32
CA LEU A 430 0.39 -7.21 -18.19
C LEU A 430 0.77 -5.90 -18.90
N MET A 431 1.43 -4.99 -18.19
CA MET A 431 1.93 -3.75 -18.79
C MET A 431 3.04 -4.00 -19.81
N SER A 432 3.89 -5.02 -19.62
CA SER A 432 4.89 -5.38 -20.62
C SER A 432 4.26 -5.90 -21.93
N GLU A 433 3.18 -6.68 -21.83
CA GLU A 433 2.40 -7.16 -22.97
C GLU A 433 1.72 -5.98 -23.69
N LEU A 434 1.11 -5.05 -22.94
CA LEU A 434 0.48 -3.85 -23.51
C LEU A 434 1.50 -2.95 -24.24
N LEU A 435 2.63 -2.65 -23.60
CA LEU A 435 3.62 -1.71 -24.13
C LEU A 435 4.36 -2.27 -25.37
N LEU A 436 4.48 -3.59 -25.51
CA LEU A 436 5.21 -4.23 -26.62
C LEU A 436 4.28 -4.83 -27.69
N GLU A 437 3.09 -5.31 -27.32
CA GLU A 437 2.17 -6.01 -28.23
C GLU A 437 0.82 -5.31 -28.41
N GLY A 438 0.55 -4.25 -27.64
CA GLY A 438 -0.71 -3.49 -27.68
C GLY A 438 -1.90 -4.19 -27.03
N LYS A 439 -1.69 -5.33 -26.35
CA LYS A 439 -2.76 -6.08 -25.66
C LYS A 439 -2.22 -6.88 -24.48
N ALA A 440 -2.99 -6.94 -23.40
CA ALA A 440 -2.76 -7.89 -22.32
C ALA A 440 -3.36 -9.26 -22.68
N THR A 441 -2.60 -10.33 -22.44
CA THR A 441 -3.02 -11.71 -22.74
C THR A 441 -2.94 -12.63 -21.52
N SER A 442 -2.14 -12.28 -20.51
CA SER A 442 -1.99 -13.09 -19.30
C SER A 442 -3.23 -13.08 -18.39
N CYS A 443 -4.01 -11.99 -18.40
CA CYS A 443 -5.27 -11.85 -17.66
C CYS A 443 -6.24 -10.93 -18.43
N ASP A 444 -7.54 -11.15 -18.25
CA ASP A 444 -8.57 -10.20 -18.69
C ASP A 444 -8.61 -9.00 -17.73
N ILE A 445 -8.19 -7.84 -18.25
CA ILE A 445 -8.16 -6.57 -17.54
C ILE A 445 -9.14 -5.55 -18.12
N SER A 446 -10.10 -5.98 -18.95
CA SER A 446 -11.09 -5.06 -19.56
C SER A 446 -11.83 -4.19 -18.54
N ALA A 447 -12.10 -4.71 -17.35
CA ALA A 447 -12.73 -3.97 -16.24
C ALA A 447 -11.77 -3.04 -15.48
N LEU A 448 -10.49 -3.03 -15.82
CA LEU A 448 -9.45 -2.18 -15.21
C LEU A 448 -8.98 -1.09 -16.19
N ASP A 449 -9.58 -1.01 -17.38
CA ASP A 449 -9.22 -0.08 -18.44
C ASP A 449 -9.41 1.38 -17.96
N PRO A 450 -8.33 2.20 -17.95
CA PRO A 450 -8.38 3.60 -17.54
C PRO A 450 -9.45 4.43 -18.27
N SER A 451 -9.65 4.18 -19.57
CA SER A 451 -10.55 4.96 -20.43
C SER A 451 -12.03 4.84 -20.04
N LEU A 452 -12.39 3.86 -19.22
CA LEU A 452 -13.74 3.70 -18.69
C LEU A 452 -14.05 4.64 -17.51
N TYR A 453 -13.02 5.26 -16.92
CA TYR A 453 -13.13 5.92 -15.61
C TYR A 453 -12.70 7.39 -15.59
N PHE A 454 -11.88 7.84 -16.54
CA PHE A 454 -11.53 9.26 -16.67
C PHE A 454 -11.01 9.61 -18.07
N ASP A 455 -10.92 10.91 -18.34
CA ASP A 455 -10.36 11.47 -19.57
C ASP A 455 -8.95 12.04 -19.29
N ALA A 456 -7.92 11.46 -19.90
CA ALA A 456 -6.53 11.88 -19.74
C ALA A 456 -6.14 13.07 -20.63
N SER A 457 -7.03 13.54 -21.52
CA SER A 457 -6.79 14.71 -22.37
C SER A 457 -7.11 16.03 -21.66
N LEU A 458 -7.84 15.99 -20.54
CA LEU A 458 -8.16 17.14 -19.70
C LEU A 458 -6.96 17.44 -18.79
N VAL A 459 -5.95 18.11 -19.36
CA VAL A 459 -4.87 18.72 -18.61
C VAL A 459 -5.34 20.13 -18.23
N VAL A 460 -5.19 20.49 -16.95
CA VAL A 460 -5.56 21.84 -16.49
C VAL A 460 -4.46 22.79 -16.97
N ASP A 461 -4.81 23.68 -17.88
CA ASP A 461 -3.94 24.79 -18.25
C ASP A 461 -3.70 25.66 -17.00
N ASP A 462 -2.43 25.83 -16.61
CA ASP A 462 -2.01 26.72 -15.50
C ASP A 462 -2.12 28.22 -15.89
N ASP A 463 -2.85 28.52 -16.96
CA ASP A 463 -3.19 29.88 -17.35
C ASP A 463 -4.39 30.33 -16.51
N GLY A 464 -4.06 30.91 -15.36
CA GLY A 464 -5.01 31.62 -14.53
C GLY A 464 -5.71 32.76 -15.29
N GLU A 465 -6.86 32.46 -15.86
CA GLU A 465 -7.97 33.39 -15.97
C GLU A 465 -9.17 32.73 -15.27
N GLU A 466 -9.55 33.31 -14.13
CA GLU A 466 -10.88 33.11 -13.57
C GLU A 466 -11.88 33.41 -14.68
N SER A 467 -12.48 32.37 -15.27
CA SER A 467 -13.64 32.56 -16.12
C SER A 467 -14.77 33.06 -15.23
N GLU A 468 -14.96 34.38 -15.22
CA GLU A 468 -16.17 35.01 -14.68
C GLU A 468 -17.37 34.33 -15.33
N HIS A 469 -18.03 33.45 -14.59
CA HIS A 469 -19.39 33.06 -14.91
C HIS A 469 -20.25 34.30 -14.71
N GLU A 470 -20.54 35.01 -15.81
CA GLU A 470 -21.62 35.99 -15.89
C GLU A 470 -22.91 35.30 -15.42
N LEU A 471 -23.30 35.63 -14.18
CA LEU A 471 -24.64 35.41 -13.69
C LEU A 471 -25.49 36.53 -14.30
N ASP A 472 -26.25 36.20 -15.34
CA ASP A 472 -27.33 37.03 -15.84
C ASP A 472 -28.40 37.19 -14.73
N GLU A 473 -28.30 38.28 -13.97
CA GLU A 473 -29.40 38.80 -13.16
C GLU A 473 -30.41 39.49 -14.09
N GLU A 474 -31.51 38.78 -14.40
CA GLU A 474 -32.71 39.37 -14.98
C GLU A 474 -33.28 40.42 -14.01
N ASN A 475 -33.04 41.69 -14.31
CA ASN A 475 -33.78 42.84 -13.77
C ASN A 475 -35.18 42.85 -14.38
N GLU A 476 -36.19 42.38 -13.64
CA GLU A 476 -37.58 42.81 -13.86
C GLU A 476 -37.80 44.12 -13.09
N GLU A 477 -37.81 45.24 -13.83
CA GLU A 477 -38.25 46.54 -13.34
C GLU A 477 -39.78 46.56 -13.20
N ASP A 478 -40.24 46.77 -11.97
CA ASP A 478 -41.61 47.12 -11.60
C ASP A 478 -41.98 48.51 -12.17
N GLU A 479 -42.79 48.53 -13.23
CA GLU A 479 -43.62 49.69 -13.59
C GLU A 479 -45.09 49.25 -13.71
N GLN A 480 -45.90 49.58 -12.69
CA GLN A 480 -47.25 50.08 -12.93
C GLN A 480 -47.83 50.81 -11.72
N GLU A 481 -48.08 52.09 -11.96
CA GLU A 481 -48.81 53.04 -11.12
C GLU A 481 -50.26 52.61 -10.88
N GLU A 482 -50.78 53.09 -9.75
CA GLU A 482 -52.14 53.04 -9.23
C GLU A 482 -53.21 53.52 -10.24
N GLU A 483 -54.34 52.81 -10.35
CA GLU A 483 -55.66 53.42 -10.56
C GLU A 483 -56.78 52.56 -9.92
N GLU A 484 -57.63 53.25 -9.14
CA GLU A 484 -58.91 52.90 -8.47
C GLU A 484 -58.94 52.33 -7.03
#